data_AF-A0A284QXJ5-F1
#
_entry.id   AF-A0A284QXJ5-F1
#
_cell.length_a   1.000
_cell.length_b   1.000
_cell.length_c   1.000
_cell.angle_alpha   90.00
_cell.angle_beta   90.00
_cell.angle_gamma   90.00
#
_symmetry.space_group_name_H-M   'P 1'
#
loop_
_entity.id
_entity.type
_entity.pdbx_description
1 polymer ?
#
loop_
_entity_poly.entity_id
_entity_poly.type
_entity_poly.pdbx_seq_one_letter_code
_entity_poly.pdbx_strand_id
1 'polypeptide(L)'
;MWKDKIVDLITGSPTSSLLTTRYLNNRAVPTSFRFYLDIRIPAHRVALTRAITGTHDLAVERGKWVSLARQWRLCRVCHDDVEDVIHVLFMCSQQTSCERRELFLNIICTGYPDL
;
A
#
# COMPACT_ATOMS: atom_id res chain seq x y z
N MET A 1 -10.48 -30.07 13.56
CA MET A 1 -10.28 -30.52 12.16
C MET A 1 -10.25 -29.38 11.13
N TRP A 2 -11.19 -28.43 11.08
CA TRP A 2 -11.09 -27.28 10.13
C TRP A 2 -10.17 -26.16 10.65
N LYS A 3 -10.16 -25.93 11.96
CA LYS A 3 -9.27 -24.97 12.63
C LYS A 3 -7.80 -25.29 12.40
N ASP A 4 -7.45 -26.58 12.50
CA ASP A 4 -6.07 -27.06 12.31
C ASP A 4 -5.58 -26.79 10.88
N LYS A 5 -6.43 -27.03 9.88
CA LYS A 5 -6.15 -26.69 8.47
C LYS A 5 -5.97 -25.18 8.23
N ILE A 6 -6.71 -24.33 8.93
CA ILE A 6 -6.54 -22.87 8.85
C ILE A 6 -5.23 -22.43 9.50
N VAL A 7 -4.89 -23.03 10.65
CA VAL A 7 -3.62 -22.76 11.34
C VAL A 7 -2.44 -23.19 10.46
N ASP A 8 -2.52 -24.34 9.79
CA ASP A 8 -1.49 -24.81 8.84
C ASP A 8 -1.35 -23.88 7.63
N LEU A 9 -2.46 -23.35 7.10
CA LEU A 9 -2.44 -22.39 5.99
C LEU A 9 -1.81 -21.04 6.39
N ILE A 10 -2.06 -20.59 7.63
CA ILE A 10 -1.47 -19.38 8.17
C ILE A 10 0.01 -19.60 8.46
N THR A 11 0.37 -20.69 9.14
CA THR A 11 1.77 -20.98 9.53
C THR A 11 2.67 -21.33 8.35
N GLY A 12 2.14 -21.98 7.31
CA GLY A 12 2.84 -22.23 6.05
C GLY A 12 2.95 -21.01 5.13
N SER A 13 2.28 -19.90 5.46
CA SER A 13 2.36 -18.67 4.67
C SER A 13 3.77 -18.06 4.79
N PRO A 14 4.43 -17.68 3.67
CA PRO A 14 5.66 -16.88 3.70
C PRO A 14 5.51 -15.58 4.51
N THR A 15 4.28 -15.07 4.62
CA THR A 15 3.97 -13.90 5.45
C THR A 15 4.08 -14.22 6.94
N SER A 16 3.74 -15.44 7.36
CA SER A 16 3.82 -15.86 8.77
C SER A 16 5.26 -16.04 9.25
N SER A 17 6.15 -16.58 8.40
CA SER A 17 7.58 -16.63 8.72
C SER A 17 8.19 -15.23 8.82
N LEU A 18 7.79 -14.28 7.96
CA LEU A 18 8.17 -12.87 8.08
C LEU A 18 7.63 -12.21 9.36
N LEU A 19 6.38 -12.45 9.73
CA LEU A 19 5.78 -11.92 10.97
C LEU A 19 6.41 -12.54 12.21
N THR A 20 6.67 -13.85 12.20
CA THR A 20 7.35 -14.59 13.27
C THR A 20 8.79 -14.11 13.43
N THR A 21 9.50 -13.88 12.32
CA THR A 21 10.85 -13.31 12.34
C THR A 21 10.85 -11.89 12.94
N ARG A 22 9.84 -11.07 12.65
CA ARG A 22 9.67 -9.73 13.26
C ARG A 22 9.38 -9.82 14.77
N TYR A 23 8.57 -10.80 15.18
CA TYR A 23 8.23 -11.04 16.58
C TYR A 23 9.42 -11.60 17.39
N LEU A 24 10.19 -12.51 16.81
CA LEU A 24 11.36 -13.11 17.46
C LEU A 24 12.56 -12.14 17.50
N ASN A 25 12.70 -11.26 16.50
CA ASN A 25 13.70 -10.19 16.47
C ASN A 25 13.26 -8.92 17.23
N ASN A 26 12.33 -9.04 18.18
CA ASN A 26 11.80 -7.96 19.01
C ASN A 26 12.80 -7.41 20.06
N ARG A 27 14.11 -7.52 19.78
CA ARG A 27 15.17 -6.76 20.46
C ARG A 27 15.41 -5.39 19.83
N ALA A 28 14.79 -5.09 18.68
CA ALA A 28 14.66 -3.72 18.22
C ALA A 28 13.76 -2.97 19.21
N VAL A 29 14.20 -1.80 19.68
CA VAL A 29 13.44 -0.90 20.55
C VAL A 29 11.98 -0.89 20.08
N PRO A 30 11.02 -1.38 20.89
CA PRO A 30 9.62 -1.22 20.54
C PRO A 30 9.39 0.28 20.37
N THR A 31 8.62 0.66 19.37
CA THR A 31 7.90 1.94 19.39
C THR A 31 8.70 3.25 19.19
N SER A 32 9.58 3.34 18.20
CA SER A 32 9.65 4.64 17.51
C SER A 32 8.29 4.82 16.80
N PHE A 33 7.51 5.82 17.22
CA PHE A 33 6.23 6.11 16.57
C PHE A 33 6.47 6.32 15.08
N ARG A 34 5.84 5.48 14.25
CA ARG A 34 6.02 5.54 12.81
C ARG A 34 5.13 6.66 12.29
N PHE A 35 5.68 7.63 11.57
CA PHE A 35 4.93 8.80 11.09
C PHE A 35 3.64 8.44 10.31
N TYR A 36 3.61 7.29 9.63
CA TYR A 36 2.39 6.84 8.95
C TYR A 36 1.22 6.52 9.90
N LEU A 37 1.48 6.30 11.19
CA LEU A 37 0.46 6.12 12.23
C LEU A 37 -0.07 7.48 12.75
N ASP A 38 0.60 8.59 12.44
CA ASP A 38 0.18 9.96 12.82
C ASP A 38 -0.73 10.64 11.79
N ILE A 39 -1.07 9.95 10.72
CA ILE A 39 -1.90 10.54 9.67
C ILE A 39 -3.27 10.84 10.28
N ARG A 40 -3.57 12.13 10.48
CA ARG A 40 -4.80 12.56 11.18
C ARG A 40 -6.06 12.25 10.39
N ILE A 41 -5.97 12.28 9.07
CA ILE A 41 -7.09 12.06 8.14
C ILE A 41 -7.39 10.55 8.03
N PRO A 42 -8.56 10.06 8.51
CA PRO A 42 -8.88 8.64 8.50
C PRO A 42 -8.82 8.00 7.11
N ALA A 43 -9.30 8.70 6.08
CA ALA A 43 -9.26 8.23 4.69
C ALA A 43 -7.82 7.97 4.21
N HIS A 44 -6.87 8.83 4.59
CA HIS A 44 -5.47 8.68 4.21
C HIS A 44 -4.80 7.52 4.95
N ARG A 45 -5.12 7.31 6.24
CA ARG A 45 -4.65 6.12 6.98
C ARG A 45 -5.10 4.83 6.32
N VAL A 46 -6.37 4.75 5.92
CA VAL A 46 -6.91 3.58 5.22
C VAL A 46 -6.23 3.39 3.88
N ALA A 47 -6.08 4.45 3.09
CA ALA A 47 -5.42 4.39 1.79
C ALA A 47 -3.96 3.93 1.91
N LEU A 48 -3.20 4.49 2.85
CA LEU A 48 -1.80 4.12 3.07
C LEU A 48 -1.66 2.71 3.63
N THR A 49 -2.54 2.30 4.54
CA THR A 49 -2.56 0.92 5.04
C THR A 49 -2.78 -0.03 3.88
N ARG A 50 -3.78 0.23 3.03
CA ARG A 50 -4.04 -0.56 1.83
C ARG A 50 -2.85 -0.60 0.88
N ALA A 51 -2.20 0.55 0.66
CA ALA A 51 -0.97 0.68 -0.13
C ALA A 51 0.16 -0.23 0.38
N ILE A 52 0.43 -0.19 1.69
CA ILE A 52 1.50 -0.96 2.33
C ILE A 52 1.17 -2.46 2.38
N THR A 53 -0.09 -2.81 2.66
CA THR A 53 -0.52 -4.21 2.81
C THR A 53 -0.91 -4.87 1.48
N GLY A 54 -0.87 -4.16 0.36
CA GLY A 54 -1.29 -4.68 -0.95
C GLY A 54 -2.78 -5.02 -1.02
N THR A 55 -3.63 -4.36 -0.24
CA THR A 55 -5.10 -4.58 -0.21
C THR A 55 -5.85 -3.49 -0.99
N HIS A 56 -5.18 -2.89 -1.96
CA HIS A 56 -5.72 -1.85 -2.84
C HIS A 56 -6.11 -2.41 -4.21
N ASP A 57 -6.94 -1.67 -4.94
CA ASP A 57 -7.51 -2.12 -6.21
C ASP A 57 -6.68 -1.76 -7.46
N LEU A 58 -5.45 -1.27 -7.30
CA LEU A 58 -4.55 -1.00 -8.44
C LEU A 58 -4.24 -2.28 -9.24
N ALA A 59 -3.96 -2.13 -10.55
CA ALA A 59 -3.75 -3.25 -11.46
C ALA A 59 -2.59 -4.14 -11.03
N VAL A 60 -1.56 -3.61 -10.34
CA VAL A 60 -0.46 -4.43 -9.80
C VAL A 60 -0.95 -5.55 -8.88
N GLU A 61 -2.00 -5.31 -8.08
CA GLU A 61 -2.60 -6.31 -7.19
C GLU A 61 -3.70 -7.09 -7.91
N ARG A 62 -4.64 -6.41 -8.57
CA ARG A 62 -5.77 -7.05 -9.28
C ARG A 62 -5.30 -8.00 -10.39
N GLY A 63 -4.26 -7.64 -11.11
CA GLY A 63 -3.68 -8.47 -12.17
C GLY A 63 -3.08 -9.79 -11.67
N LYS A 64 -2.74 -9.90 -10.38
CA LYS A 64 -2.27 -11.18 -9.79
C LYS A 64 -3.36 -12.25 -9.82
N TRP A 65 -4.62 -11.87 -9.61
CA TRP A 65 -5.77 -12.77 -9.51
C TRP A 65 -6.10 -13.48 -10.83
N VAL A 66 -5.70 -12.87 -11.94
CA VAL A 66 -5.88 -13.40 -13.30
C VAL A 66 -4.55 -13.81 -13.95
N SER A 67 -3.48 -13.93 -13.15
CA SER A 67 -2.13 -14.31 -13.61
C SER A 67 -1.57 -13.43 -14.73
N LEU A 68 -1.97 -12.16 -14.80
CA LEU A 68 -1.47 -11.21 -15.79
C LEU A 68 -0.01 -10.87 -15.46
N ALA A 69 0.90 -10.91 -16.45
CA ALA A 69 2.29 -10.56 -16.22
C ALA A 69 2.44 -9.09 -15.77
N ARG A 70 3.42 -8.80 -14.92
CA ARG A 70 3.53 -7.47 -14.25
C ARG A 70 3.57 -6.32 -15.26
N GLN A 71 4.33 -6.47 -16.34
CA GLN A 71 4.47 -5.47 -17.41
C GLN A 71 3.16 -5.13 -18.13
N TRP A 72 2.14 -6.00 -18.05
CA TRP A 72 0.84 -5.78 -18.67
C TRP A 72 -0.20 -5.19 -17.71
N ARG A 73 0.13 -4.99 -16.43
CA ARG A 73 -0.77 -4.42 -15.42
C ARG A 73 -0.73 -2.89 -15.48
N LEU A 74 -1.10 -2.35 -16.64
CA LEU A 74 -0.93 -0.94 -16.98
C LEU A 74 -1.85 -0.01 -16.16
N CYS A 75 -1.38 1.21 -15.94
CA CYS A 75 -2.16 2.30 -15.34
C CYS A 75 -3.39 2.60 -16.18
N ARG A 76 -4.56 2.67 -15.53
CA ARG A 76 -5.84 2.98 -16.21
C ARG A 76 -5.94 4.42 -16.70
N VAL A 77 -5.03 5.28 -16.26
CA VAL A 77 -5.00 6.69 -16.65
C VAL A 77 -4.06 6.86 -17.83
N CYS A 78 -2.77 6.53 -17.67
CA CYS A 78 -1.77 6.78 -18.72
C CYS A 78 -1.60 5.66 -19.73
N HIS A 79 -1.97 4.41 -19.39
CA HIS A 79 -1.76 3.22 -20.21
C HIS A 79 -0.31 2.96 -20.64
N ASP A 80 0.67 3.61 -20.01
CA ASP A 80 2.07 3.64 -20.46
C ASP A 80 3.02 2.88 -19.51
N ASP A 81 2.67 2.80 -18.22
CA ASP A 81 3.48 2.15 -17.19
C ASP A 81 2.60 1.37 -16.21
N VAL A 82 3.21 0.53 -15.37
CA VAL A 82 2.53 -0.35 -14.42
C VAL A 82 1.73 0.45 -13.39
N GLU A 83 0.46 0.06 -13.17
CA GLU A 83 -0.39 0.64 -12.12
C GLU A 83 0.01 0.13 -10.74
N ASP A 84 1.09 0.67 -10.20
CA ASP A 84 1.46 0.50 -8.80
C ASP A 84 1.33 1.79 -7.99
N VAL A 85 1.54 1.67 -6.68
CA VAL A 85 1.36 2.78 -5.73
C VAL A 85 2.27 3.95 -6.07
N ILE A 86 3.52 3.69 -6.47
CA ILE A 86 4.48 4.75 -6.79
C ILE A 86 4.05 5.46 -8.06
N HIS A 87 3.65 4.71 -9.07
CA HIS A 87 3.18 5.28 -10.32
C HIS A 87 1.99 6.22 -10.11
N VAL A 88 0.94 5.72 -9.44
CA VAL A 88 -0.30 6.48 -9.23
C VAL A 88 -0.09 7.71 -8.33
N LEU A 89 0.73 7.60 -7.30
CA LEU A 89 0.93 8.70 -6.34
C LEU A 89 1.97 9.72 -6.78
N PHE A 90 2.97 9.34 -7.59
CA PHE A 90 4.14 10.20 -7.80
C PHE A 90 4.62 10.32 -9.25
N MET A 91 4.31 9.36 -10.14
CA MET A 91 4.93 9.33 -11.47
C MET A 91 3.95 9.61 -12.62
N CYS A 92 2.67 9.29 -12.47
CA CYS A 92 1.69 9.42 -13.55
C CYS A 92 1.60 10.87 -14.04
N SER A 93 2.09 11.12 -15.26
CA SER A 93 2.21 12.43 -15.89
C SER A 93 0.92 12.89 -16.58
N GLN A 94 -0.13 12.08 -16.57
CA GLN A 94 -1.42 12.46 -17.13
C GLN A 94 -2.03 13.61 -16.34
N GLN A 95 -2.59 14.58 -17.05
CA GLN A 95 -3.12 15.83 -16.49
C GLN A 95 -4.06 15.58 -15.29
N THR A 96 -4.96 14.61 -15.42
CA THR A 96 -5.92 14.24 -14.34
C THR A 96 -5.23 13.72 -13.07
N SER A 97 -4.08 13.06 -13.20
CA SER A 97 -3.29 12.58 -12.06
C SER A 97 -2.45 13.71 -11.46
N CYS A 98 -1.90 14.59 -12.29
CA CYS A 98 -1.20 15.80 -11.82
C CYS A 98 -2.13 16.70 -11.01
N GLU A 99 -3.30 17.04 -11.56
CA GLU A 99 -4.30 17.90 -10.88
C GLU A 99 -4.75 17.33 -9.54
N ARG A 100 -4.98 16.01 -9.46
CA ARG A 100 -5.35 15.34 -8.20
C ARG A 100 -4.22 15.40 -7.17
N ARG A 101 -2.97 15.26 -7.59
CA ARG A 101 -1.80 15.36 -6.70
C ARG A 101 -1.61 16.79 -6.22
N GLU A 102 -1.71 17.77 -7.11
CA GLU A 102 -1.63 19.18 -6.73
C GLU A 102 -2.74 19.58 -5.78
N LEU A 103 -3.99 19.18 -6.06
CA LEU A 103 -5.13 19.43 -5.16
C LEU A 103 -4.89 18.81 -3.78
N PHE A 104 -4.43 17.55 -3.74
CA PHE A 104 -4.10 16.87 -2.49
C PHE A 104 -3.01 17.62 -1.72
N LEU A 105 -1.90 17.96 -2.38
CA LEU A 105 -0.79 18.69 -1.76
C LEU A 105 -1.23 20.05 -1.24
N ASN A 106 -2.04 20.78 -2.01
CA ASN A 106 -2.60 22.06 -1.58
C ASN A 106 -3.47 21.89 -0.32
N ILE A 107 -4.37 20.91 -0.28
CA ILE A 107 -5.21 20.64 0.90
C ILE A 107 -4.35 20.30 2.12
N ILE A 108 -3.33 19.46 1.96
CA ILE A 108 -2.44 19.09 3.06
C ILE A 108 -1.62 20.29 3.55
N CYS A 109 -0.95 21.02 2.65
CA CYS A 109 -0.09 22.14 3.02
C CYS A 109 -0.87 23.31 3.63
N THR A 110 -2.12 23.53 3.21
CA THR A 110 -2.98 24.59 3.77
C THR A 110 -3.71 24.18 5.04
N GLY A 111 -4.21 22.94 5.11
CA GLY A 111 -4.97 22.45 6.26
C GLY A 111 -4.09 21.97 7.42
N TYR A 112 -2.84 21.64 7.15
CA TYR A 112 -1.88 21.10 8.11
C TYR A 112 -0.47 21.67 7.83
N PRO A 113 -0.25 22.98 8.04
CA PRO A 113 1.03 23.63 7.72
C PRO A 113 2.21 23.14 8.56
N ASP A 114 1.94 22.50 9.71
CA ASP A 114 2.96 21.95 10.63
C ASP A 114 3.24 20.45 10.43
N LEU A 115 2.72 19.84 9.34
CA LEU A 115 3.12 18.49 8.91
C LEU A 115 4.49 18.49 8.22
#